data_AF-A0A7S2W0P1-F1
#
_entry.id   AF-A0A7S2W0P1-F1
#
_cell.length_a   1.000
_cell.length_b   1.000
_cell.length_c   1.000
_cell.angle_alpha   90.00
_cell.angle_beta   90.00
_cell.angle_gamma   90.00
#
_symmetry.space_group_name_H-M   'P 1'
#
loop_
_entity.id
_entity.type
_entity.pdbx_description
1 polymer ?
#
loop_
_entity_poly.entity_id
_entity_poly.type
_entity_poly.pdbx_seq_one_letter_code
_entity_poly.pdbx_strand_id
1 'polypeptide(L)'
;IVGATAIEDKLQNGVPDTIHRIEQAGIKLWVLTGDKMETAIEIGYSTRVLNSEMYLTSIPNESIEKVTTLMAMEFVYLLQSGRLPEYEDIAIDEEGTESGK
;
A
#
# COMPACT_ATOMS: atom_id res chain seq x y z
N ILE A 1 -26.75 2.05 -20.86
CA ILE A 1 -25.47 1.32 -20.67
C ILE A 1 -25.59 0.01 -21.44
N VAL A 2 -24.69 -0.27 -22.38
CA VAL A 2 -24.79 -1.44 -23.31
C VAL A 2 -23.77 -2.54 -22.96
N GLY A 3 -23.20 -2.49 -21.75
CA GLY A 3 -22.23 -3.46 -21.23
C GLY A 3 -20.88 -2.82 -20.86
N ALA A 4 -20.12 -3.51 -20.01
CA ALA A 4 -18.75 -3.18 -19.63
C ALA A 4 -17.84 -4.37 -19.97
N THR A 5 -16.63 -4.11 -20.47
CA THR A 5 -15.62 -5.12 -20.76
C THR A 5 -14.42 -4.87 -19.85
N ALA A 6 -13.96 -5.89 -19.12
CA ALA A 6 -12.74 -5.86 -18.34
C ALA A 6 -11.70 -6.77 -18.99
N ILE A 7 -10.47 -6.28 -19.16
CA ILE A 7 -9.32 -7.05 -19.64
C ILE A 7 -8.37 -7.18 -18.46
N GLU A 8 -8.08 -8.41 -18.05
CA GLU A 8 -7.20 -8.69 -16.93
C GLU A 8 -5.76 -8.88 -17.42
N ASP A 9 -4.82 -8.14 -16.85
CA ASP A 9 -3.40 -8.33 -17.11
C ASP A 9 -2.92 -9.66 -16.51
N LYS A 10 -2.32 -10.49 -17.36
CA LYS A 10 -1.82 -11.80 -16.92
C LYS A 10 -0.60 -11.63 -16.03
N LEU A 11 -0.80 -11.88 -14.75
CA LEU A 11 0.28 -12.02 -13.77
C LEU A 11 1.07 -13.31 -13.99
N GLN A 12 2.33 -13.30 -13.57
CA GLN A 12 3.13 -14.53 -13.52
C GLN A 12 2.57 -15.48 -12.44
N ASN A 13 2.72 -16.78 -12.67
CA ASN A 13 2.24 -17.81 -11.75
C ASN A 13 2.86 -17.63 -10.35
N GLY A 14 2.02 -17.64 -9.33
CA GLY A 14 2.44 -17.57 -7.92
C GLY A 14 2.72 -16.17 -7.38
N VAL A 15 2.66 -15.11 -8.21
CA VAL A 15 2.91 -13.72 -7.77
C VAL A 15 2.03 -13.32 -6.57
N PRO A 16 0.69 -13.50 -6.58
CA PRO A 16 -0.14 -13.10 -5.45
C PRO A 16 0.18 -13.86 -4.16
N ASP A 17 0.52 -15.15 -4.26
CA ASP A 17 0.84 -15.99 -3.11
C ASP A 17 2.20 -15.62 -2.50
N THR A 18 3.19 -15.30 -3.34
CA THR A 18 4.49 -14.82 -2.88
C THR A 18 4.35 -13.47 -2.17
N ILE A 19 3.59 -12.54 -2.73
CA ILE A 19 3.38 -11.22 -2.13
C ILE A 19 2.68 -11.34 -0.78
N HIS A 20 1.66 -12.19 -0.67
CA HIS A 20 1.00 -12.44 0.60
C HIS A 20 1.95 -13.03 1.66
N ARG A 21 2.89 -13.91 1.28
CA ARG A 21 3.90 -14.43 2.21
C ARG A 21 4.89 -13.35 2.65
N ILE A 22 5.26 -12.43 1.76
CA ILE A 22 6.12 -11.28 2.08
C ILE A 22 5.43 -10.38 3.11
N GLU A 23 4.13 -10.10 2.92
CA GLU A 23 3.30 -9.35 3.86
C GLU A 23 3.22 -10.05 5.23
N GLN A 24 2.94 -11.36 5.27
CA GLN A 24 2.91 -12.15 6.51
C GLN A 24 4.25 -12.21 7.23
N ALA A 25 5.36 -12.06 6.51
CA ALA A 25 6.70 -11.97 7.08
C ALA A 25 7.05 -10.56 7.62
N GLY A 26 6.10 -9.61 7.55
CA GLY A 26 6.31 -8.22 7.99
C GLY A 26 7.14 -7.38 7.02
N ILE A 27 7.50 -7.91 5.84
CA ILE A 27 8.35 -7.23 4.87
C ILE A 27 7.53 -6.23 4.07
N LYS A 28 7.99 -4.98 4.01
CA LYS A 28 7.33 -3.93 3.21
C LYS A 28 7.75 -4.05 1.74
N LEU A 29 6.76 -4.21 0.85
CA LEU A 29 6.97 -4.32 -0.59
C LEU A 29 6.65 -3.00 -1.28
N TRP A 30 7.59 -2.50 -2.09
CA TRP A 30 7.43 -1.27 -2.86
C TRP A 30 7.47 -1.62 -4.34
N VAL A 31 6.49 -1.11 -5.10
CA VAL A 31 6.43 -1.28 -6.55
C VAL A 31 6.83 0.03 -7.21
N LEU A 32 7.95 0.02 -7.93
CA LEU A 32 8.36 1.13 -8.78
C LEU A 32 8.09 0.75 -10.23
N THR A 33 7.26 1.54 -10.90
CA THR A 33 6.90 1.31 -12.30
C THR A 33 6.92 2.62 -13.08
N GLY A 34 7.25 2.54 -14.37
CA GLY A 34 7.11 3.64 -15.33
C GLY A 34 5.77 3.64 -16.07
N ASP A 35 4.85 2.75 -15.67
CA ASP A 35 3.50 2.66 -16.23
C ASP A 35 2.58 3.75 -15.68
N LYS A 36 1.41 3.89 -16.30
CA LYS A 36 0.38 4.83 -15.85
C LYS A 36 -0.14 4.48 -14.46
N MET A 37 -0.57 5.50 -13.71
CA MET A 37 -1.07 5.34 -12.35
C MET A 37 -2.27 4.39 -12.29
N GLU A 38 -3.20 4.50 -13.24
CA GLU A 38 -4.40 3.67 -13.27
C GLU A 38 -4.05 2.19 -13.43
N THR A 39 -3.11 1.87 -14.32
CA THR A 39 -2.62 0.50 -14.54
C THR A 39 -1.85 -0.01 -13.33
N ALA A 40 -1.01 0.83 -12.70
CA ALA A 40 -0.30 0.46 -11.49
C ALA A 40 -1.24 0.11 -10.33
N ILE A 41 -2.36 0.83 -10.19
CA ILE A 41 -3.39 0.55 -9.18
C ILE A 41 -4.11 -0.77 -9.50
N GLU A 42 -4.50 -0.97 -10.76
CA GLU A 42 -5.18 -2.19 -11.20
C GLU A 42 -4.31 -3.43 -10.99
N ILE A 43 -3.03 -3.35 -11.36
CA ILE A 43 -2.04 -4.39 -11.07
C ILE A 43 -1.87 -4.58 -9.56
N GLY A 44 -1.77 -3.50 -8.79
CA GLY A 44 -1.62 -3.55 -7.34
C GLY A 44 -2.72 -4.35 -6.65
N TYR A 45 -3.97 -4.19 -7.09
CA TYR A 45 -5.10 -4.99 -6.62
C TYR A 45 -5.01 -6.45 -7.08
N SER A 46 -4.71 -6.70 -8.35
CA SER A 46 -4.57 -8.06 -8.90
C SER A 46 -3.45 -8.86 -8.22
N THR A 47 -2.36 -8.20 -7.81
CA THR A 47 -1.21 -8.82 -7.14
C THR A 47 -1.33 -8.90 -5.63
N ARG A 48 -2.40 -8.37 -5.02
CA ARG A 48 -2.58 -8.20 -3.56
C ARG A 48 -1.53 -7.32 -2.88
N VAL A 49 -0.89 -6.43 -3.64
CA VAL A 49 -0.07 -5.36 -3.05
C VAL A 49 -0.98 -4.31 -2.44
N LEU A 50 -2.12 -4.08 -3.09
CA LEU A 50 -3.22 -3.27 -2.58
C LEU A 50 -4.36 -4.18 -2.18
N ASN A 51 -4.99 -3.88 -1.04
CA ASN A 51 -6.22 -4.54 -0.61
C ASN A 51 -7.37 -3.51 -0.60
N SER A 52 -8.62 -3.99 -0.62
CA SER A 52 -9.81 -3.12 -0.68
C SER A 52 -10.07 -2.33 0.61
N GLU A 53 -9.42 -2.70 1.71
CA GLU A 53 -9.55 -2.04 3.02
C GLU A 53 -8.51 -0.93 3.20
N MET A 54 -7.44 -0.93 2.39
CA MET A 54 -6.39 0.08 2.39
C MET A 54 -6.95 1.44 2.00
N TYR A 55 -6.51 2.45 2.76
CA TYR A 55 -6.67 3.83 2.38
C TYR A 55 -5.54 4.24 1.44
N LEU A 56 -5.88 4.62 0.20
CA LEU A 56 -4.91 5.04 -0.79
C LEU A 56 -4.76 6.57 -0.76
N THR A 57 -3.58 7.05 -0.35
CA THR A 57 -3.19 8.46 -0.48
C THR A 57 -2.45 8.66 -1.80
N SER A 58 -2.93 9.59 -2.62
CA SER A 58 -2.29 9.97 -3.89
C SER A 58 -1.48 11.25 -3.72
N ILE A 59 -0.21 11.22 -4.13
CA ILE A 59 0.69 12.38 -4.09
C ILE A 59 1.13 12.68 -5.53
N PRO A 60 0.46 13.62 -6.22
CA PRO A 60 0.85 13.99 -7.58
C PRO A 60 2.15 14.80 -7.58
N ASN A 61 2.85 14.80 -8.72
CA ASN A 61 4.02 15.64 -8.93
C ASN A 61 3.60 17.12 -9.06
N GLU A 62 3.74 17.86 -7.97
CA GLU A 62 3.34 19.26 -7.82
C GLU A 62 4.45 20.07 -7.14
N SER A 63 4.23 21.36 -6.90
CA SER A 63 5.20 22.16 -6.13
C SER A 63 5.41 21.58 -4.73
N ILE A 64 6.62 21.75 -4.19
CA ILE A 64 6.98 21.28 -2.84
C ILE A 64 5.95 21.77 -1.82
N GLU A 65 5.51 23.03 -1.89
CA GLU A 65 4.53 23.60 -0.96
C GLU A 65 3.20 22.85 -1.01
N LYS A 66 2.72 22.49 -2.22
CA LYS A 66 1.49 21.73 -2.39
C LYS A 66 1.62 20.32 -1.84
N VAL A 67 2.71 19.62 -2.19
CA VAL A 67 2.98 18.27 -1.69
C VAL A 67 3.06 18.26 -0.16
N THR A 68 3.81 19.18 0.44
CA THR A 68 3.90 19.30 1.91
C THR A 68 2.54 19.58 2.54
N THR A 69 1.74 20.45 1.93
CA THR A 69 0.38 20.74 2.43
C THR A 69 -0.52 19.51 2.36
N LEU A 70 -0.50 18.79 1.23
CA LEU A 70 -1.25 17.54 1.07
C LEU A 70 -0.84 16.52 2.12
N MET A 71 0.47 16.28 2.30
CA MET A 71 1.00 15.36 3.31
C MET A 71 0.55 15.74 4.74
N ALA A 72 0.60 17.02 5.09
CA ALA A 72 0.16 17.49 6.39
C ALA A 72 -1.35 17.31 6.61
N MET A 73 -2.16 17.61 5.59
CA MET A 73 -3.61 17.42 5.65
C MET A 73 -3.99 15.94 5.78
N GLU A 74 -3.33 15.07 5.02
CA GLU A 74 -3.53 13.62 5.08
C GLU A 74 -3.15 13.07 6.47
N PHE A 75 -2.03 13.52 7.03
CA PHE A 75 -1.62 13.13 8.38
C PHE A 75 -2.67 13.53 9.44
N VAL A 76 -3.17 14.77 9.37
CA VAL A 76 -4.24 15.24 10.27
C VAL A 76 -5.53 14.42 10.08
N TYR A 77 -5.90 14.10 8.84
CA TYR A 77 -7.06 13.26 8.55
C TYR A 77 -6.92 11.85 9.16
N LEU A 78 -5.76 11.22 9.04
CA LEU A 78 -5.50 9.90 9.62
C LEU A 78 -5.57 9.93 11.16
N LEU A 79 -5.04 10.98 11.80
CA LEU A 79 -5.16 11.19 13.25
C LEU A 79 -6.62 11.33 13.69
N GLN A 80 -7.39 12.18 13.01
CA GLN A 80 -8.78 12.46 13.39
C GLN A 80 -9.71 11.27 13.14
N SER A 81 -9.44 10.49 12.10
CA SER A 81 -10.25 9.31 11.76
C SER A 81 -9.89 8.08 12.60
N GLY A 82 -8.85 8.13 13.45
CA GLY A 82 -8.35 6.97 14.18
C GLY A 82 -7.80 5.89 13.24
N ARG A 83 -7.52 6.25 11.98
CA ARG A 83 -6.96 5.36 10.94
C ARG A 83 -5.48 5.58 10.78
N LEU A 84 -4.81 6.15 11.80
CA LEU A 84 -3.36 6.15 11.81
C LEU A 84 -2.94 4.71 11.59
N PRO A 85 -2.20 4.41 10.52
CA PRO A 85 -1.95 3.03 10.20
C PRO A 85 -1.25 2.33 11.37
N GLU A 86 -1.58 1.06 11.62
CA GLU A 86 -0.78 0.14 12.45
C GLU A 86 0.61 -0.15 11.80
N TYR A 87 1.21 0.85 11.14
CA TYR A 87 2.58 0.77 10.61
C TYR A 87 3.62 0.88 11.71
N GLU A 88 3.29 1.45 12.88
CA GLU A 88 4.22 1.62 14.00
C GLU A 88 4.48 0.30 14.74
N ASP A 89 3.49 -0.55 14.99
CA ASP A 89 3.68 -1.73 15.87
C ASP A 89 4.61 -2.83 15.30
N ILE A 90 4.77 -2.91 13.97
CA ILE A 90 5.62 -3.95 13.34
C ILE A 90 7.10 -3.54 13.32
N ALA A 91 7.40 -2.24 13.37
CA ALA A 91 8.78 -1.75 13.29
C ALA A 91 9.50 -1.73 14.65
N ILE A 92 8.79 -1.99 15.76
CA ILE A 92 9.31 -1.86 17.13
C ILE A 92 9.58 -3.23 17.78
N ASP A 93 9.21 -4.35 17.14
CA ASP A 93 9.51 -5.71 17.63
C ASP A 93 10.97 -6.16 17.35
N GLU A 94 11.88 -5.23 17.00
CA GLU A 94 13.33 -5.45 16.92
C GLU A 94 14.07 -5.20 18.25
N GLU A 95 13.41 -5.27 19.41
CA GLU A 95 14.09 -5.58 20.67
C GLU A 95 13.88 -7.05 21.04
N GLY A 96 14.82 -7.89 20.58
CA GLY A 96 14.85 -9.32 20.88
C GLY A 96 14.85 -9.63 22.37
N THR A 97 14.05 -10.63 22.73
CA THR A 97 14.28 -11.66 23.76
C THR A 97 15.05 -11.27 25.03
N GLU A 98 14.39 -11.35 26.20
CA GLU A 98 14.78 -12.27 27.29
C GLU A 98 13.84 -12.16 28.52
N SER A 99 13.03 -13.19 28.76
CA SER A 99 12.98 -13.93 30.03
C SER A 99 11.98 -15.07 29.84
N GLY A 100 12.29 -16.34 30.08
CA GLY A 100 13.19 -16.85 31.11
C GLY A 100 12.44 -17.21 32.38
N LYS A 101 11.28 -17.88 32.28
CA LYS A 101 10.80 -19.00 33.11
C LYS A 101 9.36 -19.38 32.78
#